data_AF-A0A800FHY4-F1
#
_entry.id   AF-A0A800FHY4-F1
#
_cell.length_a   1.000
_cell.length_b   1.000
_cell.length_c   1.000
_cell.angle_alpha   90.00
_cell.angle_beta   90.00
_cell.angle_gamma   90.00
#
_symmetry.space_group_name_H-M   'P 1'
#
loop_
_entity.id
_entity.type
_entity.pdbx_description
1 polymer ?
#
loop_
_entity_poly.entity_id
_entity_poly.type
_entity_poly.pdbx_seq_one_letter_code
_entity_poly.pdbx_strand_id
1 'polypeptide(L)'
;TSIPSPIVGGMYCAMFGMIASVGLSNLQFVDLNSARNLFILGFAFFMGLSVPEYFAQQPMQFEPAWVASILNTLGSTGMAVGAFTALALDNTILGTDEERGLKAWENH
;
A
#
# COMPACT_ATOMS: atom_id res chain seq x y z
N THR A 1 19.21 -20.68 -20.87
CA THR A 1 19.59 -20.67 -19.44
C THR A 1 18.39 -21.18 -18.65
N SER A 2 18.55 -22.32 -17.98
CA SER A 2 17.47 -23.29 -17.71
C SER A 2 17.27 -23.50 -16.21
N ILE A 3 16.76 -22.49 -15.51
CA ILE A 3 16.23 -22.65 -14.15
C ILE A 3 14.74 -23.05 -14.30
N PRO A 4 14.28 -24.16 -13.70
CA PRO A 4 12.87 -24.56 -13.73
C PRO A 4 11.94 -23.47 -13.17
N SER A 5 10.81 -23.22 -13.85
CA SER A 5 9.82 -22.20 -13.44
C SER A 5 9.36 -22.31 -11.99
N PRO A 6 9.17 -23.51 -11.38
CA PRO A 6 8.84 -23.61 -9.97
C PRO A 6 9.91 -23.07 -9.03
N ILE A 7 11.20 -23.24 -9.37
CA ILE A 7 12.33 -22.71 -8.58
C ILE A 7 12.35 -21.19 -8.67
N VAL A 8 12.14 -20.63 -9.86
CA VAL A 8 12.01 -19.18 -10.07
C VAL A 8 10.84 -18.62 -9.26
N GLY A 9 9.68 -19.29 -9.27
CA GLY A 9 8.54 -18.90 -8.43
C GLY A 9 8.85 -18.93 -6.94
N GLY A 10 9.55 -19.96 -6.45
CA GLY A 10 9.99 -20.06 -5.06
C GLY A 10 10.93 -18.93 -4.65
N MET A 11 11.89 -18.57 -5.51
CA MET A 11 12.78 -17.43 -5.27
C MET A 11 12.02 -16.11 -5.20
N TYR A 12 11.05 -15.88 -6.10
CA TYR A 12 10.20 -14.68 -6.05
C TYR A 12 9.33 -14.63 -4.80
N CYS A 13 8.76 -15.76 -4.37
CA CYS A 13 7.97 -15.82 -3.15
C CYS A 13 8.80 -15.41 -1.93
N ALA A 14 10.02 -15.93 -1.79
CA ALA A 14 10.93 -15.54 -0.71
C ALA A 14 11.31 -14.05 -0.78
N MET A 15 11.63 -13.54 -1.98
CA MET A 15 12.01 -12.15 -2.18
C MET A 15 10.86 -11.18 -1.86
N PHE A 16 9.66 -11.41 -2.41
CA PHE A 16 8.50 -10.56 -2.13
C PHE A 16 8.03 -10.69 -0.68
N GLY A 17 8.14 -11.87 -0.07
CA GLY A 17 7.87 -12.07 1.35
C GLY A 17 8.81 -11.25 2.25
N MET A 18 10.11 -11.21 1.91
CA MET A 18 11.08 -10.39 2.62
C MET A 18 10.83 -8.88 2.41
N ILE A 19 10.54 -8.44 1.18
CA ILE A 19 10.19 -7.04 0.89
C ILE A 19 8.97 -6.60 1.70
N ALA A 20 7.93 -7.43 1.75
CA ALA A 20 6.74 -7.16 2.56
C ALA A 20 7.10 -7.09 4.05
N SER A 21 7.88 -8.04 4.57
CA SER A 21 8.31 -8.08 5.97
C SER A 21 9.07 -6.81 6.39
N VAL A 22 10.02 -6.34 5.56
CA VAL A 22 10.76 -5.09 5.80
C VAL A 22 9.83 -3.86 5.76
N GLY A 23 8.81 -3.88 4.91
CA GLY A 23 7.77 -2.85 4.94
C GLY A 23 7.00 -2.86 6.27
N LEU A 24 6.54 -4.04 6.69
CA LEU A 24 5.79 -4.23 7.93
C LEU A 24 6.62 -3.91 9.19
N SER A 25 7.94 -4.10 9.18
CA SER A 25 8.78 -3.77 10.34
C SER A 25 8.74 -2.29 10.69
N ASN A 26 8.43 -1.40 9.74
CA ASN A 26 8.23 0.03 10.06
C ASN A 26 6.99 0.28 10.93
N LEU A 27 6.00 -0.64 10.92
CA LEU A 27 4.82 -0.53 11.78
C LEU A 27 5.15 -0.71 13.26
N GLN A 28 6.34 -1.21 13.59
CA GLN A 28 6.80 -1.30 14.98
C GLN A 28 6.89 0.06 15.67
N PHE A 29 7.02 1.14 14.89
CA PHE A 29 7.08 2.50 15.41
C PHE A 29 5.69 3.11 15.63
N VAL A 30 4.65 2.55 15.02
CA VAL A 30 3.26 3.05 15.08
C VAL A 30 2.52 2.41 16.25
N ASP A 31 1.64 3.16 16.92
CA ASP A 31 0.80 2.57 17.98
C ASP A 31 -0.33 1.71 17.38
N LEU A 32 -0.15 0.39 17.42
CA LEU A 32 -1.13 -0.61 16.96
C LEU A 32 -2.24 -0.91 17.99
N ASN A 33 -2.28 -0.26 19.16
CA ASN A 33 -3.43 -0.33 20.07
C ASN A 33 -4.50 0.72 19.73
N SER A 34 -4.12 1.76 18.98
CA SER A 34 -5.06 2.78 18.53
C SER A 34 -5.97 2.23 17.42
N ALA A 35 -7.28 2.22 17.69
CA ALA A 35 -8.30 1.83 16.71
C ALA A 35 -8.20 2.69 15.42
N ARG A 36 -7.74 3.94 15.54
CA ARG A 36 -7.47 4.84 14.40
C ARG A 36 -6.46 4.24 13.44
N ASN A 37 -5.30 3.86 13.95
CA ASN A 37 -4.19 3.33 13.16
C ASN A 37 -4.50 1.96 12.58
N LEU A 38 -5.13 1.08 13.37
CA LEU A 38 -5.59 -0.23 12.90
C LEU A 38 -6.60 -0.10 11.76
N PHE A 39 -7.54 0.85 11.86
CA PHE A 39 -8.51 1.12 10.80
C PHE A 39 -7.82 1.63 9.52
N ILE A 40 -6.95 2.64 9.63
CA ILE A 40 -6.21 3.20 8.48
C ILE A 40 -5.42 2.10 7.77
N LEU A 41 -4.69 1.29 8.54
CA LEU A 41 -3.87 0.20 8.01
C LEU A 41 -4.71 -0.86 7.31
N GLY A 42 -5.73 -1.39 7.99
CA GLY A 42 -6.60 -2.43 7.42
C GLY A 42 -7.35 -1.95 6.19
N PHE A 43 -7.87 -0.72 6.23
CA PHE A 43 -8.59 -0.14 5.10
C PHE A 43 -7.66 0.13 3.91
N ALA A 44 -6.47 0.67 4.14
CA ALA A 44 -5.49 0.90 3.07
C ALA A 44 -5.02 -0.40 2.41
N PHE A 45 -4.77 -1.47 3.19
CA PHE A 45 -4.46 -2.79 2.64
C PHE A 45 -5.61 -3.33 1.77
N PHE A 46 -6.84 -3.23 2.26
CA PHE A 46 -8.01 -3.69 1.50
C PHE A 46 -8.21 -2.91 0.20
N MET A 47 -8.07 -1.58 0.23
CA MET A 47 -8.19 -0.74 -0.97
C MET A 47 -7.04 -0.99 -1.96
N GLY A 48 -5.82 -1.21 -1.48
CA GLY A 48 -4.67 -1.56 -2.31
C GLY A 48 -4.81 -2.90 -3.04
N LEU A 49 -5.70 -3.80 -2.58
CA LEU A 49 -6.03 -5.06 -3.25
C LEU A 49 -7.29 -4.96 -4.11
N SER A 50 -8.32 -4.25 -3.66
CA SER A 50 -9.65 -4.24 -4.30
C SER A 50 -9.79 -3.23 -5.43
N VAL A 51 -9.22 -2.02 -5.29
CA VAL A 51 -9.35 -0.95 -6.29
C VAL A 51 -8.62 -1.29 -7.59
N PRO A 52 -7.40 -1.87 -7.59
CA PRO A 52 -6.75 -2.26 -8.84
C PRO A 52 -7.58 -3.23 -9.68
N GLU A 53 -8.22 -4.20 -9.03
CA GLU A 53 -9.12 -5.15 -9.70
C GLU A 53 -10.34 -4.45 -10.30
N TYR A 54 -10.90 -3.45 -9.62
CA TYR A 54 -11.99 -2.64 -10.16
C TYR A 54 -11.56 -1.87 -11.43
N PHE A 55 -10.40 -1.21 -11.38
CA PHE A 55 -9.87 -0.46 -12.52
C PHE A 55 -9.48 -1.37 -13.70
N ALA A 56 -9.04 -2.60 -13.42
CA ALA A 56 -8.75 -3.58 -14.46
C ALA A 56 -10.02 -4.01 -15.22
N GLN A 57 -11.17 -4.08 -14.54
CA GLN A 57 -12.45 -4.43 -15.15
C GLN A 57 -13.12 -3.23 -15.84
N GLN A 58 -13.04 -2.05 -15.24
CA GLN A 58 -13.72 -0.85 -15.71
C GLN A 58 -12.74 0.33 -15.81
N PRO A 59 -11.90 0.37 -16.87
CA PRO A 59 -10.97 1.48 -17.05
C PRO A 59 -11.73 2.78 -17.33
N MET A 60 -11.26 3.87 -16.72
CA MET A 60 -11.84 5.19 -16.93
C MET A 60 -11.55 5.69 -18.35
N GLN A 61 -12.59 6.17 -19.04
CA GLN A 61 -12.50 6.69 -20.39
C GLN A 61 -13.11 8.08 -20.43
N PHE A 62 -12.27 9.11 -20.38
CA PHE A 62 -12.68 10.52 -20.50
C PHE A 62 -11.57 11.34 -21.18
N GLU A 63 -11.93 12.48 -21.74
CA GLU A 63 -10.98 13.43 -22.33
C GLU A 63 -10.51 14.46 -21.29
N PRO A 64 -9.20 14.79 -21.23
CA PRO A 64 -8.13 14.35 -22.14
C PRO A 64 -7.64 12.91 -21.88
N ALA A 65 -7.43 12.13 -22.93
CA ALA A 65 -7.00 10.72 -22.84
C ALA A 65 -5.70 10.50 -22.03
N TRP A 66 -4.78 11.47 -22.02
CA TRP A 66 -3.55 11.38 -21.24
C TRP A 66 -3.82 11.40 -19.72
N VAL A 67 -4.82 12.16 -19.27
CA VAL A 67 -5.23 12.20 -17.85
C VAL A 67 -5.86 10.88 -17.45
N ALA A 68 -6.76 10.37 -18.30
CA ALA A 68 -7.39 9.07 -18.07
C ALA A 68 -6.34 7.95 -17.94
N SER A 69 -5.29 7.99 -18.77
CA SER A 69 -4.20 7.00 -18.72
C SER A 69 -3.40 7.06 -17.41
N ILE A 70 -3.11 8.26 -16.91
CA ILE A 70 -2.44 8.44 -15.60
C ILE A 70 -3.33 7.90 -14.48
N LEU A 71 -4.61 8.26 -14.46
CA LEU A 71 -5.52 7.81 -13.41
C LEU A 71 -5.73 6.30 -13.42
N ASN A 72 -5.85 5.69 -14.61
CA ASN A 72 -5.92 4.23 -14.72
C ASN A 72 -4.62 3.56 -14.24
N THR A 73 -3.45 4.12 -14.58
CA THR A 73 -2.16 3.57 -14.13
C THR A 73 -2.04 3.61 -12.59
N LEU A 74 -2.43 4.73 -11.97
CA LEU A 74 -2.43 4.85 -10.51
C LEU A 74 -3.46 3.93 -9.86
N GLY A 75 -4.68 3.87 -10.42
CA GLY A 75 -5.77 3.03 -9.93
C GLY A 75 -5.49 1.54 -10.04
N SER A 76 -4.81 1.10 -11.11
CA SER A 76 -4.39 -0.29 -11.33
C SER A 76 -3.10 -0.67 -10.59
N THR A 77 -2.40 0.28 -9.96
CA THR A 77 -1.18 -0.02 -9.19
C THR A 77 -1.52 -0.15 -7.70
N GLY A 78 -1.65 -1.39 -7.20
CA GLY A 78 -2.08 -1.64 -5.82
C GLY A 78 -1.25 -0.96 -4.73
N MET A 79 0.07 -0.90 -4.90
CA MET A 79 0.95 -0.16 -3.98
C MET A 79 0.62 1.34 -3.95
N ALA A 80 0.35 1.94 -5.11
CA ALA A 80 0.01 3.36 -5.20
C ALA A 80 -1.33 3.63 -4.53
N VAL A 81 -2.37 2.83 -4.83
CA VAL A 81 -3.68 3.00 -4.19
C VAL A 81 -3.60 2.82 -2.69
N GLY A 82 -2.89 1.80 -2.20
CA GLY A 82 -2.70 1.60 -0.76
C GLY A 82 -2.01 2.81 -0.11
N ALA A 83 -0.92 3.30 -0.70
CA ALA A 83 -0.20 4.47 -0.20
C ALA A 83 -1.05 5.75 -0.21
N PHE A 84 -1.76 6.05 -1.30
CA PHE A 84 -2.64 7.22 -1.37
C PHE A 84 -3.77 7.13 -0.36
N THR A 85 -4.38 5.95 -0.21
CA THR A 85 -5.46 5.74 0.77
C THR A 85 -4.95 5.91 2.19
N ALA A 86 -3.81 5.32 2.53
CA ALA A 86 -3.18 5.48 3.84
C ALA A 86 -2.85 6.95 4.15
N LEU A 87 -2.23 7.65 3.20
CA LEU A 87 -1.89 9.07 3.34
C LEU A 87 -3.13 9.96 3.49
N ALA A 88 -4.16 9.74 2.67
CA ALA A 88 -5.39 10.50 2.74
C ALA A 88 -6.10 10.29 4.09
N LEU A 89 -6.18 9.05 4.56
CA LEU A 89 -6.82 8.75 5.84
C LEU A 89 -6.00 9.23 7.04
N ASP A 90 -4.68 9.10 7.00
CA ASP A 90 -3.84 9.61 8.10
C ASP A 90 -3.92 11.13 8.23
N ASN A 91 -4.07 11.88 7.14
CA ASN A 91 -4.24 13.35 7.19
C ASN A 91 -5.67 13.80 7.52
N THR A 92 -6.69 13.02 7.16
CA THR A 92 -8.09 13.39 7.39
C THR A 92 -8.60 13.00 8.78
N ILE A 93 -8.07 11.91 9.35
CA ILE A 93 -8.44 11.46 10.69
C ILE A 93 -7.45 12.08 11.69
N LEU A 94 -7.97 12.85 12.64
CA LEU A 94 -7.17 13.50 13.68
C LEU A 94 -6.42 12.46 14.52
N GLY A 95 -5.14 12.70 14.74
CA GLY A 95 -4.24 11.81 15.46
C GLY A 95 -3.03 12.55 16.00
N THR A 96 -2.40 12.01 17.05
CA THR A 96 -1.18 12.61 17.62
C THR A 96 0.08 12.10 16.92
N ASP A 97 1.16 12.88 16.96
CA ASP A 97 2.46 12.50 16.38
C ASP A 97 3.09 11.29 17.11
N GLU A 98 2.72 11.06 18.36
CA GLU A 98 3.09 9.86 19.12
C GLU A 98 2.38 8.62 18.59
N GLU A 99 1.06 8.68 18.39
CA GLU A 99 0.30 7.56 17.82
C GLU A 99 0.77 7.21 16.40
N ARG A 100 1.20 8.19 15.62
CA ARG A 100 1.77 8.00 14.28
C ARG A 100 3.17 7.38 14.28
N GLY A 101 3.85 7.34 15.42
CA GLY A 101 5.21 6.83 15.53
C GLY A 101 6.31 7.81 15.10
N LEU A 102 5.98 9.07 14.83
CA LEU A 102 6.93 10.07 14.34
C LEU A 102 8.00 10.40 15.38
N LYS A 103 7.61 10.47 16.66
CA LYS A 103 8.57 10.68 17.76
C LYS A 103 9.46 9.46 18.03
N ALA A 104 8.93 8.25 17.87
CA ALA A 104 9.72 7.03 18.05
C ALA A 104 10.76 6.87 16.94
N TRP A 105 10.41 7.30 15.73
CA TRP A 105 11.29 7.32 14.57
C TRP A 105 12.41 8.37 14.67
N GLU A 106 12.12 9.57 15.20
CA GLU A 106 13.12 10.64 15.37
C GLU A 106 14.23 10.29 16.38
N ASN A 107 13.93 9.42 17.35
CA ASN A 107 14.86 9.03 18.41
C ASN A 107 15.69 7.77 18.09
N HIS A 108 15.54 7.18 16.89
CA HIS A 108 16.31 6.04 16.40
C HIS A 108 17.31 6.47 15.32
#